data_AF-A0A176RX75-F1
#
_entry.id   AF-A0A176RX75-F1
#
_cell.length_a   1.000
_cell.length_b   1.000
_cell.length_c   1.000
_cell.angle_alpha   90.00
_cell.angle_beta   90.00
_cell.angle_gamma   90.00
#
_symmetry.space_group_name_H-M   'P 1'
#
loop_
_entity.id
_entity.type
_entity.pdbx_description
1 polymer ?
#
loop_
_entity_poly.entity_id
_entity_poly.type
_entity_poly.pdbx_seq_one_letter_code
_entity_poly.pdbx_strand_id
1 'polypeptide(L)'
;MAWIYALYGSAQTTTMTAIKVIILIVGGIAVAAEFMTLGALLSFYVAVGLLNNYINTILSAIPNLITGNESLTTLFNLLQIKDTSPYSGHRQISFKGKITFESVSFQYRDEPILHDLNLTIHPHTTVGIRGPNGVGKSTIIQLILGFYHPQKGQLYADDQPFSELDIVL
;
A
#
# COMPACT_ATOMS: atom_id res chain seq x y z
N MET A 1 -22.65 10.68 8.40
CA MET A 1 -22.06 11.32 7.21
C MET A 1 -23.02 11.43 6.02
N ALA A 2 -23.75 10.38 5.63
CA ALA A 2 -24.66 10.42 4.46
C ALA A 2 -25.75 11.52 4.49
N TRP A 3 -26.37 11.77 5.65
CA TRP A 3 -27.40 12.81 5.79
C TRP A 3 -26.87 14.24 5.60
N ILE A 4 -25.61 14.52 5.98
CA ILE A 4 -24.96 15.83 5.81
C ILE A 4 -24.69 16.09 4.32
N TYR A 5 -24.22 15.08 3.58
CA TYR A 5 -24.05 15.19 2.13
C TYR A 5 -25.37 15.36 1.39
N ALA A 6 -26.43 14.67 1.83
CA ALA A 6 -27.76 14.84 1.25
C ALA A 6 -28.32 16.24 1.51
N LEU A 7 -28.09 16.80 2.70
CA LEU A 7 -28.53 18.15 3.07
C LEU A 7 -27.72 19.24 2.35
N TYR A 8 -26.42 19.01 2.14
CA TYR A 8 -25.57 19.87 1.33
C TYR A 8 -25.97 19.85 -0.16
N GLY A 9 -26.22 18.66 -0.72
CA GLY A 9 -26.63 18.50 -2.12
C GLY A 9 -28.02 19.11 -2.41
N SER A 10 -28.96 19.00 -1.47
CA SER A 10 -30.27 19.64 -1.61
C SER A 10 -30.20 21.17 -1.44
N ALA A 11 -29.37 21.68 -0.54
CA ALA A 11 -29.11 23.12 -0.41
C ALA A 11 -28.44 23.71 -1.67
N GLN A 12 -27.52 22.97 -2.28
CA GLN A 12 -26.85 23.41 -3.51
C GLN A 12 -27.81 23.47 -4.70
N THR A 13 -28.67 22.45 -4.89
CA THR A 13 -29.61 22.40 -6.02
C THR A 13 -30.72 23.45 -5.91
N THR A 14 -31.22 23.70 -4.71
CA THR A 14 -32.20 24.77 -4.44
C THR A 14 -31.60 26.16 -4.69
N THR A 15 -30.37 26.41 -4.22
CA THR A 15 -29.66 27.67 -4.48
C THR A 15 -29.43 27.92 -5.98
N MET A 16 -29.02 26.88 -6.72
CA MET A 16 -28.81 26.99 -8.17
C MET A 16 -30.11 27.21 -8.94
N THR A 17 -31.21 26.60 -8.48
CA THR A 17 -32.53 26.82 -9.08
C THR A 17 -33.01 28.24 -8.84
N ALA A 18 -32.78 28.80 -7.65
CA ALA A 18 -33.10 30.19 -7.35
C ALA A 18 -32.34 31.18 -8.26
N ILE A 19 -31.03 30.96 -8.48
CA ILE A 19 -30.23 31.78 -9.42
C ILE A 19 -30.80 31.72 -10.84
N LYS A 20 -31.19 30.54 -11.33
CA LYS A 20 -31.80 30.38 -12.66
C LYS A 20 -33.13 31.12 -12.78
N VAL A 21 -33.95 31.08 -11.74
CA VAL A 21 -35.23 31.81 -11.69
C VAL A 21 -34.99 33.32 -11.70
N ILE A 22 -33.99 33.82 -10.96
CA ILE A 22 -33.61 35.23 -10.99
C ILE A 22 -33.15 35.66 -12.39
N ILE A 23 -32.30 34.86 -13.04
CA ILE A 23 -31.87 35.12 -14.43
C ILE A 23 -33.07 35.18 -15.37
N LEU A 24 -34.05 34.29 -15.20
CA LEU A 24 -35.26 34.27 -16.02
C LEU A 24 -36.13 35.52 -15.79
N ILE A 25 -36.32 35.95 -14.54
CA ILE A 25 -37.12 37.13 -14.20
C ILE A 25 -36.46 38.41 -14.71
N VAL A 26 -35.17 38.62 -14.40
CA VAL A 26 -34.43 39.81 -14.81
C VAL A 26 -34.26 39.85 -16.32
N GLY A 27 -33.90 38.72 -16.94
CA GLY A 27 -33.81 38.59 -18.39
C GLY A 27 -35.16 38.81 -19.07
N GLY A 28 -36.24 38.30 -18.50
CA GLY A 28 -37.61 38.53 -19.00
C GLY A 28 -38.01 40.00 -18.97
N ILE A 29 -37.70 40.72 -17.88
CA ILE A 29 -37.93 42.17 -17.78
C ILE A 29 -37.09 42.93 -18.83
N ALA A 30 -35.83 42.54 -19.03
CA ALA A 30 -34.95 43.18 -20.01
C ALA A 30 -35.38 42.93 -21.48
N VAL A 31 -35.98 41.77 -21.78
CA VAL A 31 -36.63 41.50 -23.07
C VAL A 31 -37.89 42.35 -23.23
N ALA A 32 -38.71 42.47 -22.19
CA ALA A 32 -39.93 43.27 -22.20
C ALA A 32 -39.67 44.78 -22.39
N ALA A 33 -38.51 45.26 -21.93
CA ALA A 33 -38.04 46.63 -22.12
C ALA A 33 -37.25 46.84 -23.43
N GLU A 34 -37.27 45.87 -24.35
CA GLU A 34 -36.61 45.89 -25.68
C GLU A 34 -35.08 46.06 -25.68
N PHE A 35 -34.42 45.94 -24.54
CA PHE A 35 -32.94 46.01 -24.45
C PHE A 35 -32.24 44.77 -25.03
N MET A 36 -32.94 43.63 -25.11
CA MET A 36 -32.40 42.37 -25.62
C MET A 36 -33.47 41.53 -26.31
N THR A 37 -33.05 40.67 -27.24
CA THR A 37 -33.97 39.74 -27.91
C THR A 37 -34.20 38.48 -27.07
N LEU A 38 -35.36 37.85 -27.24
CA LEU A 38 -35.68 36.58 -26.58
C LEU A 38 -34.65 35.49 -26.90
N GLY A 39 -34.12 35.48 -28.14
CA GLY A 39 -33.07 34.55 -28.55
C GLY A 39 -31.78 34.73 -27.74
N ALA A 40 -31.36 35.97 -27.50
CA ALA A 40 -30.17 36.26 -26.69
C ALA A 40 -30.32 35.76 -25.25
N LEU A 41 -31.51 35.90 -24.66
CA LEU A 41 -31.81 35.38 -23.32
C LEU A 41 -31.74 33.84 -23.27
N LEU A 42 -32.32 33.15 -24.26
CA LEU A 42 -32.28 31.69 -24.34
C LEU A 42 -30.84 31.18 -24.54
N SER A 43 -30.06 31.81 -25.41
CA SER A 43 -28.66 31.47 -25.61
C SER A 43 -27.85 31.68 -24.33
N PHE A 44 -28.09 32.76 -23.59
CA PHE A 44 -27.45 32.99 -22.29
C PHE A 44 -27.84 31.92 -21.27
N TYR A 45 -29.12 31.56 -21.17
CA TYR A 45 -29.60 30.52 -20.26
C TYR A 45 -28.93 29.16 -20.53
N VAL A 46 -28.83 28.77 -21.81
CA VAL A 46 -28.14 27.54 -22.21
C VAL A 46 -26.65 27.62 -21.90
N ALA A 47 -25.98 28.75 -22.17
CA ALA A 47 -24.56 28.94 -21.89
C ALA A 47 -24.25 28.82 -20.38
N VAL A 48 -25.06 29.43 -19.52
CA VAL A 48 -24.97 29.30 -18.05
C VAL A 48 -25.20 27.85 -17.62
N GLY A 49 -26.12 27.13 -18.27
CA GLY A 49 -26.34 25.70 -18.04
C GLY A 49 -25.10 24.85 -18.34
N LEU A 50 -24.47 25.07 -19.49
CA LEU A 50 -23.25 24.38 -19.89
C LEU A 50 -22.09 24.70 -18.94
N LEU A 51 -21.90 25.96 -18.58
CA LEU A 51 -20.85 26.39 -17.65
C LEU A 51 -20.99 25.68 -16.29
N ASN A 52 -22.20 25.60 -15.76
CA ASN A 52 -22.46 24.89 -14.50
C ASN A 52 -22.07 23.41 -14.58
N ASN A 53 -22.31 22.75 -15.72
CA ASN A 53 -21.91 21.36 -15.90
C ASN A 53 -20.39 21.21 -15.83
N TYR A 54 -19.63 22.07 -16.52
CA TYR A 54 -18.16 22.02 -16.47
C TYR A 54 -17.61 22.33 -15.08
N ILE A 55 -18.18 23.31 -14.37
CA ILE A 55 -17.78 23.62 -12.98
C ILE A 55 -17.99 22.38 -12.10
N ASN A 56 -19.14 21.72 -12.19
CA ASN A 56 -19.42 20.52 -11.40
C ASN A 56 -18.47 19.35 -11.74
N THR A 57 -18.13 19.15 -13.03
CA THR A 57 -17.15 18.12 -13.43
C THR A 57 -15.79 18.39 -12.81
N ILE A 58 -15.30 19.63 -12.86
CA ILE A 58 -14.00 20.01 -12.27
C ILE A 58 -14.03 19.80 -10.75
N LEU A 59 -15.10 20.25 -10.08
CA LEU A 59 -15.24 20.09 -8.62
C LEU A 59 -15.31 18.62 -8.22
N SER A 60 -15.94 17.77 -9.02
CA SER A 60 -16.00 16.33 -8.77
C SER A 60 -14.67 15.59 -9.01
N ALA A 61 -13.74 16.19 -9.76
CA ALA A 61 -12.41 15.62 -9.99
C ALA A 61 -11.46 15.82 -8.80
N ILE A 62 -11.64 16.89 -8.00
CA ILE A 62 -10.75 17.21 -6.87
C ILE A 62 -10.64 16.05 -5.87
N PRO A 63 -11.76 15.46 -5.37
CA PRO A 63 -11.67 14.31 -4.47
C PRO A 63 -10.93 13.11 -5.09
N ASN A 64 -11.15 12.85 -6.39
CA ASN A 64 -10.49 11.75 -7.08
C ASN A 64 -8.96 11.96 -7.16
N LEU A 65 -8.50 13.20 -7.35
CA LEU A 65 -7.08 13.54 -7.34
C LEU A 65 -6.46 13.37 -5.95
N ILE A 66 -7.17 13.75 -4.89
CA ILE A 66 -6.72 13.57 -3.51
C ILE A 66 -6.56 12.08 -3.18
N THR A 67 -7.60 11.27 -3.41
CA THR A 67 -7.57 9.82 -3.18
C THR A 67 -6.52 9.13 -4.06
N GLY A 68 -6.33 9.61 -5.29
CA GLY A 68 -5.29 9.11 -6.19
C GLY A 68 -3.89 9.30 -5.63
N ASN A 69 -3.60 10.47 -5.05
CA ASN A 69 -2.30 10.76 -4.44
C ASN A 69 -2.02 9.90 -3.19
N GLU A 70 -3.02 9.64 -2.36
CA GLU A 70 -2.89 8.72 -1.21
C GLU A 70 -2.57 7.28 -1.66
N SER A 71 -3.23 6.83 -2.73
CA SER A 71 -2.99 5.51 -3.32
C SER A 71 -1.57 5.40 -3.89
N LEU A 72 -1.11 6.43 -4.62
CA LEU A 72 0.27 6.48 -5.12
C LEU A 72 1.29 6.45 -3.99
N THR A 73 1.05 7.21 -2.91
CA THR A 73 1.94 7.21 -1.74
C THR A 73 2.04 5.81 -1.12
N THR A 74 0.91 5.11 -1.02
CA THR A 74 0.89 3.73 -0.51
C THR A 74 1.66 2.77 -1.42
N LEU A 75 1.48 2.86 -2.74
CA LEU A 75 2.24 2.06 -3.70
C LEU A 75 3.73 2.35 -3.64
N PHE A 76 4.12 3.62 -3.55
CA PHE A 76 5.53 4.00 -3.39
C PHE A 76 6.11 3.46 -2.09
N ASN A 77 5.36 3.48 -0.99
CA ASN A 77 5.81 2.90 0.27
C ASN A 77 6.01 1.39 0.15
N LEU A 78 5.12 0.66 -0.52
CA LEU A 78 5.28 -0.78 -0.76
C LEU A 78 6.49 -1.09 -1.63
N LEU A 79 6.72 -0.32 -2.69
CA LEU A 79 7.91 -0.48 -3.55
C LEU A 79 9.23 -0.17 -2.83
N GLN A 80 9.19 0.61 -1.76
CA GLN A 80 10.36 0.92 -0.93
C GLN A 80 10.57 -0.07 0.22
N ILE A 81 9.66 -1.01 0.45
CA ILE A 81 9.92 -2.11 1.39
C ILE A 81 11.11 -2.89 0.84
N LYS A 82 12.23 -2.82 1.55
CA LYS A 82 13.42 -3.60 1.23
C LYS A 82 13.04 -5.06 1.35
N ASP A 83 13.06 -5.79 0.23
CA ASP A 83 12.89 -7.24 0.26
C ASP A 83 13.88 -7.82 1.28
N THR A 84 13.42 -8.67 2.18
CA THR A 84 14.29 -9.66 2.81
C THR A 84 14.72 -10.61 1.69
N SER A 85 15.70 -10.17 0.91
CA SER A 85 16.20 -10.89 -0.24
C SER A 85 16.65 -12.27 0.22
N PRO A 86 16.22 -13.36 -0.42
CA PRO A 86 16.82 -14.68 -0.21
C PRO A 86 18.34 -14.58 -0.30
N TYR A 87 19.05 -15.49 0.37
CA TYR A 87 20.50 -15.62 0.22
C TYR A 87 20.86 -15.58 -1.28
N SER A 88 21.57 -14.53 -1.69
CA SER A 88 21.84 -14.24 -3.11
C SER A 88 23.13 -14.89 -3.59
N GLY A 89 23.53 -15.96 -2.92
CA GLY A 89 24.69 -16.73 -3.31
C GLY A 89 24.46 -17.43 -4.65
N HIS A 90 25.55 -17.84 -5.29
CA HIS A 90 25.51 -18.54 -6.59
C HIS A 90 26.21 -19.90 -6.50
N ARG A 91 26.75 -20.27 -5.33
CA ARG A 91 27.47 -21.52 -5.15
C ARG A 91 26.47 -22.65 -4.95
N GLN A 92 26.47 -23.60 -5.87
CA GLN A 92 25.83 -24.88 -5.67
C GLN A 92 26.76 -25.83 -4.92
N ILE A 93 26.20 -26.57 -3.97
CA ILE A 93 26.92 -27.60 -3.22
C ILE A 93 26.24 -28.95 -3.40
N SER A 94 27.04 -30.02 -3.37
CA SER A 94 26.50 -31.37 -3.18
C SER A 94 26.19 -31.53 -1.69
N PHE A 95 24.95 -31.21 -1.30
CA PHE A 95 24.54 -31.19 0.10
C PHE A 95 24.62 -32.61 0.71
N LYS A 96 25.51 -32.79 1.69
CA LYS A 96 25.73 -34.03 2.45
C LYS A 96 24.91 -34.06 3.75
N GLY A 97 24.33 -32.93 4.17
CA GLY A 97 23.45 -32.88 5.33
C GLY A 97 24.06 -32.27 6.60
N LYS A 98 25.26 -31.68 6.55
CA LYS A 98 25.85 -30.99 7.71
C LYS A 98 25.31 -29.57 7.78
N ILE A 99 24.74 -29.18 8.92
CA ILE A 99 24.31 -27.80 9.18
C ILE A 99 24.98 -27.32 10.47
N THR A 100 25.61 -26.15 10.45
CA THR A 100 26.29 -25.57 11.61
C THR A 100 25.76 -24.16 11.88
N PHE A 101 25.37 -23.91 13.12
CA PHE A 101 25.08 -22.60 13.68
C PHE A 101 26.28 -22.17 14.51
N GLU A 102 26.89 -21.04 14.19
CA GLU A 102 27.99 -20.45 14.97
C GLU A 102 27.56 -19.13 15.58
N SER A 103 27.40 -19.11 16.90
CA SER A 103 27.01 -17.95 17.71
C SER A 103 25.81 -17.19 17.14
N VAL A 104 24.79 -17.94 16.72
CA VAL A 104 23.62 -17.37 16.04
C VAL A 104 22.67 -16.73 17.04
N SER A 105 22.44 -15.42 16.87
CA SER A 105 21.41 -14.68 17.60
C SER A 105 20.32 -14.20 16.64
N PHE A 106 19.06 -14.37 17.05
CA PHE A 106 17.91 -14.00 16.24
C PHE A 106 16.77 -13.40 17.05
N GLN A 107 16.10 -12.38 16.49
CA GLN A 107 14.92 -11.73 17.07
C GLN A 107 13.82 -11.51 16.02
N TYR A 108 12.55 -11.61 16.42
CA TYR A 108 11.44 -11.09 15.60
C TYR A 108 11.11 -9.69 16.07
N ARG A 109 11.24 -8.69 15.18
CA ARG A 109 11.07 -7.28 15.53
C ARG A 109 11.97 -6.92 16.72
N ASP A 110 11.41 -6.77 17.92
CA ASP A 110 12.12 -6.39 19.15
C ASP A 110 12.15 -7.52 20.21
N GLU A 111 11.66 -8.72 19.88
CA GLU A 111 11.65 -9.85 20.80
C GLU A 111 12.77 -10.85 20.45
N PRO A 112 13.82 -10.96 21.28
CA PRO A 112 14.91 -11.89 21.04
C PRO A 112 14.46 -13.33 21.35
N ILE A 113 14.76 -14.23 20.41
CA ILE A 113 14.32 -15.63 20.45
C ILE A 113 15.51 -16.58 20.59
N LEU A 114 16.60 -16.33 19.86
CA LEU A 114 17.83 -17.11 19.91
C LEU A 114 18.97 -16.23 20.40
N HIS A 115 19.79 -16.77 21.31
CA HIS A 115 20.93 -16.09 21.90
C HIS A 115 22.17 -16.96 21.74
N ASP A 116 23.12 -16.50 20.92
CA ASP A 116 24.43 -17.13 20.67
C ASP A 116 24.36 -18.67 20.52
N LEU A 117 23.38 -19.13 19.74
CA LEU A 117 23.13 -20.54 19.51
C LEU A 117 24.30 -21.16 18.75
N ASN A 118 24.92 -22.17 19.35
CA ASN A 118 25.92 -23.01 18.73
C ASN A 118 25.37 -24.43 18.61
N LEU A 119 25.13 -24.89 17.38
CA LEU A 119 24.51 -26.19 17.10
C LEU A 119 25.08 -26.77 15.81
N THR A 120 25.55 -28.02 15.88
CA THR A 120 26.01 -28.76 14.70
C THR A 120 25.13 -29.99 14.50
N ILE A 121 24.49 -30.06 13.34
CA ILE A 121 23.73 -31.21 12.87
C ILE A 121 24.63 -31.98 11.91
N HIS A 122 24.89 -33.24 12.22
CA HIS A 122 25.76 -34.08 11.41
C HIS A 122 24.96 -34.81 10.32
N PRO A 123 25.60 -35.10 9.16
CA PRO A 123 25.03 -35.94 8.13
C PRO A 123 24.47 -37.26 8.69
N HIS A 124 23.32 -37.70 8.18
CA HIS A 124 22.69 -38.96 8.56
C HIS A 124 22.32 -39.10 10.05
N THR A 125 22.17 -37.98 10.76
CA THR A 125 21.71 -37.97 12.16
C THR A 125 20.33 -37.33 12.29
N THR A 126 19.54 -37.80 13.26
CA THR A 126 18.24 -37.20 13.61
C THR A 126 18.39 -36.44 14.92
N VAL A 127 18.24 -35.12 14.86
CA VAL A 127 18.30 -34.25 16.05
C VAL A 127 16.88 -33.91 16.51
N GLY A 128 16.56 -34.25 17.75
CA GLY A 128 15.28 -33.90 18.37
C GLY A 128 15.39 -32.60 19.18
N ILE A 129 14.66 -31.55 18.77
CA ILE A 129 14.60 -30.28 19.50
C ILE A 129 13.40 -30.29 20.45
N ARG A 130 13.67 -30.33 21.76
CA ARG A 130 12.64 -30.28 22.82
C ARG A 130 12.77 -28.98 23.61
N GLY A 131 11.63 -28.38 23.95
CA GLY A 131 11.57 -27.23 24.85
C GLY A 131 10.14 -26.67 24.97
N PRO A 132 9.90 -25.71 25.87
CA PRO A 132 8.61 -25.03 26.04
C PRO A 132 8.13 -24.37 24.74
N ASN A 133 6.82 -24.13 24.63
CA ASN A 133 6.28 -23.34 23.52
C ASN A 133 6.88 -21.92 23.53
N GLY A 134 7.22 -21.39 22.36
CA GLY A 134 7.80 -20.05 22.23
C GLY A 134 9.34 -19.97 22.27
N VAL A 135 10.06 -21.04 22.61
CA VAL A 135 11.53 -21.03 22.74
C VAL A 135 12.32 -20.95 21.40
N GLY A 136 11.66 -20.72 20.26
CA GLY A 136 12.35 -20.58 18.97
C GLY A 136 12.60 -21.87 18.18
N LYS A 137 11.94 -22.98 18.51
CA LYS A 137 12.09 -24.25 17.76
C LYS A 137 11.75 -24.10 16.27
N SER A 138 10.61 -23.49 15.97
CA SER A 138 10.20 -23.20 14.59
C SER A 138 11.13 -22.19 13.92
N THR A 139 11.69 -21.26 14.68
CA THR A 139 12.66 -20.27 14.21
C THR A 139 13.96 -20.93 13.73
N ILE A 140 14.46 -21.94 14.44
CA ILE A 140 15.62 -22.73 14.00
C ILE A 140 15.34 -23.35 12.62
N ILE A 141 14.16 -23.95 12.43
CA ILE A 141 13.78 -24.55 11.15
C ILE A 141 13.71 -23.47 10.05
N GLN A 142 13.10 -22.32 10.33
CA GLN A 142 12.99 -21.24 9.36
C GLN A 142 14.34 -20.64 8.96
N LEU A 143 15.32 -20.60 9.87
CA LEU A 143 16.70 -20.22 9.57
C LEU A 143 17.41 -21.24 8.69
N ILE A 144 17.21 -22.54 8.94
CA ILE A 144 17.75 -23.63 8.09
C ILE A 144 17.18 -23.56 6.68
N LEU A 145 15.89 -23.26 6.54
CA LEU A 145 15.22 -23.12 5.25
C LEU A 145 15.59 -21.81 4.52
N GLY A 146 16.35 -20.93 5.17
CA GLY A 146 16.79 -19.65 4.60
C GLY A 146 15.68 -18.60 4.49
N PHE A 147 14.53 -18.79 5.15
CA PHE A 147 13.45 -17.78 5.18
C PHE A 147 13.81 -16.54 6.00
N TYR A 148 14.77 -16.66 6.91
CA TYR A 148 15.30 -15.56 7.68
C TYR A 148 16.83 -15.59 7.71
N HIS A 149 17.41 -14.43 7.95
CA HIS A 149 18.83 -14.26 8.22
C HIS A 149 19.05 -14.04 9.72
N PRO A 150 20.12 -14.60 10.30
CA PRO A 150 20.50 -14.28 11.65
C PRO A 150 20.95 -12.82 11.76
N GLN A 151 20.65 -12.15 12.88
CA GLN A 151 21.12 -10.79 13.15
C GLN A 151 22.60 -10.78 13.58
N LYS A 152 23.07 -11.86 14.20
CA LYS A 152 24.48 -12.11 14.54
C LYS A 152 24.82 -13.58 14.37
N GLY A 153 26.10 -13.87 14.14
CA GLY A 153 26.59 -15.22 13.87
C GLY A 153 26.39 -15.63 12.41
N GLN A 154 26.73 -16.88 12.10
CA GLN A 154 26.67 -17.39 10.73
C GLN A 154 26.15 -18.82 10.70
N LEU A 155 25.44 -19.15 9.61
CA LEU A 155 25.00 -20.51 9.31
C LEU A 155 25.86 -21.08 8.19
N TYR A 156 26.16 -22.37 8.28
CA TYR A 156 26.93 -23.11 7.30
C TYR A 156 26.20 -24.38 6.88
N ALA A 157 26.18 -24.67 5.58
CA ALA A 157 25.79 -25.97 5.02
C ALA A 157 27.04 -26.64 4.44
N ASP A 158 27.40 -27.81 4.95
CA ASP A 158 28.63 -28.54 4.58
C ASP A 158 29.88 -27.66 4.52
N ASP A 159 30.09 -26.89 5.60
CA ASP A 159 31.21 -25.96 5.78
C ASP A 159 31.21 -24.75 4.83
N GLN A 160 30.14 -24.55 4.06
CA GLN A 160 29.95 -23.40 3.19
C GLN A 160 28.97 -22.40 3.82
N PRO A 161 29.31 -21.11 3.91
CA PRO A 161 28.40 -20.11 4.45
C PRO A 161 27.10 -20.00 3.65
N PHE A 162 25.96 -19.89 4.33
CA PHE A 162 24.66 -19.68 3.68
C PHE A 162 24.65 -18.44 2.77
N SER A 163 25.43 -17.41 3.10
CA SER A 163 25.61 -16.20 2.28
C SER A 163 26.14 -16.43 0.88
N GLU A 164 26.87 -17.52 0.64
CA GLU A 164 27.46 -17.84 -0.66
C GLU A 164 26.62 -18.83 -1.46
N LEU A 165 25.65 -19.50 -0.81
CA LEU A 165 24.85 -20.55 -1.42
C LEU A 165 23.69 -19.98 -2.21
N ASP A 166 23.44 -20.62 -3.36
CA ASP A 166 22.19 -20.43 -4.07
C ASP A 166 21.10 -21.26 -3.37
N ILE A 167 20.27 -20.59 -2.57
CA ILE A 167 19.18 -21.21 -1.80
C ILE A 167 17.85 -21.03 -2.53
N VAL A 168 17.88 -20.57 -3.79
CA VAL A 168 16.69 -20.48 -4.64
C VAL A 168 16.30 -21.88 -5.10
N LEU A 169 15.21 -22.40 -4.51
CA LEU A 169 14.44 -23.51 -5.07
C LEU A 169 13.76 -23.08 -6.37
#